data_AF-A0A430RR73-F1
#
_entry.id   AF-A0A430RR73-F1
#
_cell.length_a   1.000
_cell.length_b   1.000
_cell.length_c   1.000
_cell.angle_alpha   90.00
_cell.angle_beta   90.00
_cell.angle_gamma   90.00
#
_symmetry.space_group_name_H-M   'P 1'
#
loop_
_entity.id
_entity.type
_entity.pdbx_description
1 polymer ?
#
loop_
_entity_poly.entity_id
_entity_poly.type
_entity_poly.pdbx_seq_one_letter_code
_entity_poly.pdbx_strand_id
1 'polypeptide(L)'
;GLGIGAGHFVAAGRRNVDMLYILYDNEVYGLTKGQAGPTLGLGEKTKSLPKPNPQGRINPLLLAFASGYTWIARGYAYDVKGLKELIKEGLSHKGLAFLHVLQPCPTYNDLHTKEWFAPRIYRLQDEGYDPHVPEGLPPEELDKKMAQFQEKAAEWGERIPTGIFWKAEVPTFEERLKAYLPRYPEVYPALGQQEPLDLEGLLKEFAL
;
A
#
# COMPACT_ATOMS: atom_id res chain seq x y z
N GLY A 1 -5.37 2.85 8.86
CA GLY A 1 -5.00 1.68 8.05
C GLY A 1 -6.09 0.64 8.09
N LEU A 2 -5.73 -0.64 8.12
CA LEU A 2 -6.58 -1.79 7.75
C LEU A 2 -7.76 -2.12 8.68
N GLY A 3 -7.90 -1.42 9.81
CA GLY A 3 -9.08 -1.48 10.66
C GLY A 3 -10.10 -0.43 10.20
N ILE A 4 -10.27 0.63 11.00
CA ILE A 4 -11.21 1.73 10.71
C ILE A 4 -11.03 2.39 9.33
N GLY A 5 -9.80 2.42 8.80
CA GLY A 5 -9.48 3.07 7.52
C GLY A 5 -9.57 2.16 6.30
N ALA A 6 -10.02 0.91 6.43
CA ALA A 6 -10.03 -0.07 5.35
C ALA A 6 -10.81 0.40 4.11
N GLY A 7 -11.97 1.05 4.31
CA GLY A 7 -12.76 1.58 3.19
C GLY A 7 -12.00 2.65 2.38
N HIS A 8 -11.28 3.54 3.06
CA HIS A 8 -10.44 4.55 2.40
C HIS A 8 -9.21 3.92 1.74
N PHE A 9 -8.63 2.89 2.34
CA PHE A 9 -7.51 2.15 1.78
C PHE A 9 -7.88 1.55 0.41
N VAL A 10 -9.04 0.90 0.31
CA VAL A 10 -9.58 0.34 -0.94
C VAL A 10 -9.91 1.45 -1.95
N ALA A 11 -10.57 2.52 -1.49
CA ALA A 11 -10.95 3.63 -2.36
C ALA A 11 -9.75 4.41 -2.91
N ALA A 12 -8.63 4.47 -2.19
CA ALA A 12 -7.39 5.06 -2.67
C ALA A 12 -6.81 4.24 -3.83
N GLY A 13 -6.74 2.91 -3.68
CA GLY A 13 -6.29 1.98 -4.73
C GLY A 13 -6.93 2.26 -6.09
N ARG A 14 -8.26 2.35 -6.13
CA ARG A 14 -9.03 2.62 -7.35
C ARG A 14 -8.66 3.94 -8.04
N ARG A 15 -8.28 4.95 -7.25
CA ARG A 15 -7.93 6.28 -7.76
C ARG A 15 -6.50 6.35 -8.26
N ASN A 16 -5.57 5.54 -7.78
CA ASN A 16 -4.16 5.61 -8.21
C ASN A 16 -3.59 7.05 -8.13
N VAL A 17 -3.87 7.74 -7.02
CA VAL A 17 -3.34 9.10 -6.74
C VAL A 17 -1.83 9.02 -6.55
N ASP A 18 -1.06 9.99 -7.06
CA ASP A 18 0.41 10.01 -6.98
C ASP A 18 0.89 10.28 -5.54
N MET A 19 0.95 9.23 -4.72
CA MET A 19 1.35 9.32 -3.31
C MET A 19 1.91 7.99 -2.79
N LEU A 20 2.73 8.07 -1.74
CA LEU A 20 3.22 6.92 -0.99
C LEU A 20 2.42 6.71 0.30
N TYR A 21 1.79 5.54 0.44
CA TYR A 21 1.15 5.06 1.65
C TYR A 21 2.09 4.11 2.42
N ILE A 22 2.55 4.52 3.61
CA ILE A 22 3.36 3.68 4.50
C ILE A 22 2.49 3.12 5.62
N LEU A 23 2.36 1.78 5.68
CA LEU A 23 1.71 1.09 6.79
C LEU A 23 2.75 0.59 7.78
N TYR A 24 2.76 1.17 8.97
CA TYR A 24 3.50 0.62 10.11
C TYR A 24 2.74 -0.57 10.69
N ASP A 25 3.24 -1.77 10.44
CA ASP A 25 2.60 -3.01 10.89
C ASP A 25 3.37 -3.64 12.05
N ASN A 26 2.81 -3.46 13.23
CA ASN A 26 3.23 -4.08 14.47
C ASN A 26 2.21 -5.09 15.01
N GLU A 27 1.15 -5.35 14.22
CA GLU A 27 0.04 -6.26 14.50
C GLU A 27 -0.78 -6.00 15.76
N VAL A 28 -0.53 -4.91 16.48
CA VAL A 28 -1.25 -4.54 17.70
C VAL A 28 -1.55 -3.05 17.73
N TYR A 29 -2.63 -2.65 18.37
CA TYR A 29 -2.90 -1.24 18.64
C TYR A 29 -2.06 -0.76 19.82
N GLY A 30 -0.77 -0.49 19.56
CA GLY A 30 0.19 -0.13 20.60
C GLY A 30 -0.23 1.08 21.44
N LEU A 31 -0.76 2.14 20.81
CA LEU A 31 -1.17 3.34 21.52
C LEU A 31 -2.34 3.12 22.49
N THR A 32 -3.23 2.17 22.21
CA THR A 32 -4.40 1.85 23.05
C THR A 32 -4.16 0.67 23.99
N LYS A 33 -2.89 0.31 24.24
CA LYS A 33 -2.44 -0.77 25.13
C LYS A 33 -2.49 -2.19 24.55
N GLY A 34 -2.33 -2.34 23.23
CA GLY A 34 -1.95 -3.62 22.62
C GLY A 34 -3.09 -4.58 22.32
N GLN A 35 -4.29 -4.09 21.99
CA GLN A 35 -5.33 -4.94 21.40
C GLN A 35 -4.86 -5.50 20.05
N ALA A 36 -5.45 -6.62 19.61
CA ALA A 36 -5.13 -7.23 18.33
C ALA A 36 -5.41 -6.26 17.18
N GLY A 37 -4.41 -6.03 16.33
CA GLY A 37 -4.57 -5.34 15.06
C GLY A 37 -5.07 -6.30 13.98
N PRO A 38 -5.48 -5.78 12.81
CA PRO A 38 -6.05 -6.58 11.73
C PRO A 38 -5.08 -7.58 11.08
N THR A 39 -3.78 -7.43 11.35
CA THR A 39 -2.69 -8.25 10.79
C THR A 39 -2.22 -9.35 11.75
N LEU A 40 -2.65 -9.32 13.02
CA LEU A 40 -2.37 -10.40 13.97
C LEU A 40 -3.11 -11.68 13.54
N GLY A 41 -2.43 -12.82 13.64
CA GLY A 41 -2.94 -14.12 13.24
C GLY A 41 -4.09 -14.63 14.11
N LEU A 42 -4.94 -15.47 13.53
CA LEU A 42 -5.95 -16.22 14.28
C LEU A 42 -5.27 -17.14 15.29
N GLY A 43 -5.73 -17.14 16.53
CA GLY A 43 -5.18 -17.96 17.60
C GLY A 43 -3.87 -17.44 18.19
N GLU A 44 -3.24 -16.41 17.61
CA GLU A 44 -2.07 -15.77 18.21
C GLU A 44 -2.48 -15.03 19.50
N LYS A 45 -1.67 -15.18 20.54
CA LYS A 45 -1.89 -14.54 21.84
C LYS A 45 -0.61 -13.83 22.28
N THR A 46 -0.56 -12.53 22.05
CA THR A 46 0.51 -11.68 22.58
C THR A 46 0.34 -11.52 24.10
N LYS A 47 1.37 -11.07 24.81
CA LYS A 47 1.31 -10.78 26.24
C LYS A 47 0.25 -9.74 26.62
N SER A 48 -0.13 -8.86 25.69
CA SER A 48 -1.17 -7.85 25.92
C SER A 48 -2.60 -8.41 25.81
N LEU A 49 -2.79 -9.61 25.25
CA LEU A 49 -4.10 -10.20 25.06
C LEU A 49 -4.49 -11.16 26.19
N PRO A 50 -5.70 -11.02 26.79
CA PRO A 50 -6.15 -11.94 27.82
C PRO A 50 -6.48 -13.34 27.26
N LYS A 51 -6.91 -13.41 26.00
CA LYS A 51 -7.29 -14.63 25.28
C LYS A 51 -6.69 -14.60 23.86
N PRO A 52 -6.51 -15.77 23.21
CA PRO A 52 -6.09 -15.82 21.81
C PRO A 52 -6.97 -14.97 20.90
N ASN A 53 -6.37 -14.35 19.88
CA ASN A 53 -7.07 -13.56 18.89
C ASN A 53 -8.12 -14.41 18.15
N PRO A 54 -9.41 -14.05 18.15
CA PRO A 54 -10.46 -14.79 17.45
C PRO A 54 -10.60 -14.39 15.97
N GLN A 55 -9.85 -13.40 15.49
CA GLN A 55 -10.01 -12.84 14.14
C GLN A 55 -8.99 -13.41 13.16
N GLY A 56 -9.40 -13.58 11.90
CA GLY A 56 -8.50 -13.93 10.80
C GLY A 56 -7.58 -12.77 10.42
N ARG A 57 -6.37 -13.10 9.95
CA ARG A 57 -5.39 -12.13 9.48
C ARG A 57 -5.80 -11.53 8.14
N ILE A 58 -5.73 -10.20 8.03
CA ILE A 58 -5.73 -9.50 6.76
C ILE A 58 -4.29 -9.50 6.20
N ASN A 59 -4.10 -9.92 4.95
CA ASN A 59 -2.82 -9.75 4.25
C ASN A 59 -2.80 -8.36 3.59
N PRO A 60 -1.93 -7.43 4.03
CA PRO A 60 -1.89 -6.07 3.50
C PRO A 60 -1.52 -6.00 2.02
N LEU A 61 -0.61 -6.88 1.56
CA LEU A 61 -0.13 -6.88 0.17
C LEU A 61 -1.24 -7.34 -0.78
N LEU A 62 -1.92 -8.44 -0.43
CA LEU A 62 -3.04 -8.96 -1.25
C LEU A 62 -4.21 -7.97 -1.27
N LEU A 63 -4.51 -7.29 -0.15
CA LEU A 63 -5.56 -6.29 -0.12
C LEU A 63 -5.19 -5.05 -0.95
N ALA A 64 -3.93 -4.59 -0.91
CA ALA A 64 -3.44 -3.51 -1.75
C ALA A 64 -3.59 -3.87 -3.24
N PHE A 65 -3.15 -5.07 -3.61
CA PHE A 65 -3.26 -5.59 -4.96
C PHE A 65 -4.70 -5.65 -5.45
N ALA A 66 -5.60 -6.26 -4.66
CA ALA A 66 -7.02 -6.33 -4.98
C ALA A 66 -7.70 -4.95 -5.05
N SER A 67 -7.14 -3.94 -4.36
CA SER A 67 -7.65 -2.57 -4.38
C SER A 67 -7.16 -1.75 -5.58
N GLY A 68 -6.16 -2.22 -6.33
CA GLY A 68 -5.60 -1.53 -7.50
C GLY A 68 -4.37 -0.67 -7.22
N TYR A 69 -3.62 -0.95 -6.15
CA TYR A 69 -2.32 -0.29 -5.94
C TYR A 69 -1.33 -0.69 -7.03
N THR A 70 -0.59 0.28 -7.56
CA THR A 70 0.27 0.10 -8.74
C THR A 70 1.72 -0.13 -8.37
N TRP A 71 2.11 0.22 -7.14
CA TRP A 71 3.39 -0.19 -6.57
C TRP A 71 3.16 -0.77 -5.18
N ILE A 72 3.68 -1.97 -4.93
CA ILE A 72 3.46 -2.71 -3.68
C ILE A 72 4.80 -3.27 -3.21
N ALA A 73 5.21 -2.91 -2.00
CA ALA A 73 6.41 -3.41 -1.37
C ALA A 73 6.21 -3.75 0.10
N ARG A 74 7.08 -4.63 0.62
CA ARG A 74 7.22 -4.92 2.05
C ARG A 74 8.64 -4.58 2.50
N GLY A 75 8.76 -3.76 3.54
CA GLY A 75 10.03 -3.42 4.19
C GLY A 75 10.09 -3.90 5.63
N TYR A 76 11.27 -3.77 6.25
CA TYR A 76 11.49 -4.14 7.64
C TYR A 76 12.18 -3.01 8.40
N ALA A 77 11.63 -2.65 9.57
CA ALA A 77 12.09 -1.50 10.34
C ALA A 77 13.55 -1.63 10.82
N TYR A 78 14.06 -2.85 11.05
CA TYR A 78 15.45 -3.05 11.44
C TYR A 78 16.43 -3.22 10.26
N ASP A 79 15.94 -3.32 9.02
CA ASP A 79 16.76 -3.11 7.82
C ASP A 79 16.62 -1.67 7.34
N VAL A 80 17.27 -0.75 8.07
CA VAL A 80 17.17 0.70 7.83
C VAL A 80 17.61 1.08 6.42
N LYS A 81 18.65 0.42 5.89
CA LYS A 81 19.17 0.74 4.55
C LYS A 81 18.20 0.29 3.47
N GLY A 82 17.71 -0.95 3.54
CA GLY A 82 16.71 -1.46 2.60
C GLY A 82 15.41 -0.67 2.66
N LEU A 83 14.91 -0.38 3.86
CA LEU A 83 13.70 0.41 4.05
C LEU A 83 13.82 1.83 3.47
N LYS A 84 14.96 2.50 3.67
CA LYS A 84 15.22 3.82 3.09
C LYS A 84 15.17 3.79 1.56
N GLU A 85 15.75 2.78 0.91
CA GLU A 85 15.68 2.66 -0.55
C GLU A 85 14.27 2.35 -1.04
N LEU A 86 13.50 1.52 -0.32
CA LEU A 86 12.09 1.28 -0.64
C LEU A 86 11.22 2.54 -0.53
N ILE A 87 11.46 3.38 0.49
CA ILE A 87 10.75 4.67 0.63
C ILE A 87 11.07 5.59 -0.55
N LYS A 88 12.36 5.72 -0.91
CA LYS A 88 12.78 6.54 -2.06
C LYS A 88 12.16 6.06 -3.36
N GLU A 89 12.16 4.74 -3.59
CA GLU A 89 11.57 4.18 -4.80
C GLU A 89 10.05 4.36 -4.82
N GLY A 90 9.35 4.13 -3.71
CA GLY A 90 7.92 4.34 -3.59
C GLY A 90 7.51 5.81 -3.78
N LEU A 91 8.34 6.78 -3.35
CA LEU A 91 8.14 8.21 -3.64
C LEU A 91 8.39 8.58 -5.11
N SER A 92 9.21 7.80 -5.81
CA SER A 92 9.55 8.04 -7.22
C SER A 92 8.56 7.37 -8.18
N HIS A 93 7.78 6.41 -7.68
CA HIS A 93 6.72 5.75 -8.44
C HIS A 93 5.64 6.75 -8.84
N LYS A 94 5.12 6.64 -10.06
CA LYS A 94 4.02 7.46 -10.57
C LYS A 94 2.70 6.75 -10.33
N GLY A 95 1.97 7.20 -9.31
CA GLY A 95 0.72 6.60 -8.87
C GLY A 95 0.77 6.17 -7.41
N LEU A 96 -0.22 5.37 -7.00
CA LEU A 96 -0.39 5.03 -5.60
C LEU A 96 0.54 3.88 -5.20
N ALA A 97 1.58 4.23 -4.44
CA ALA A 97 2.55 3.30 -3.89
C ALA A 97 2.15 2.86 -2.46
N PHE A 98 2.25 1.56 -2.18
CA PHE A 98 2.04 0.99 -0.84
C PHE A 98 3.29 0.33 -0.32
N LEU A 99 3.74 0.78 0.85
CA LEU A 99 4.86 0.19 1.59
C LEU A 99 4.35 -0.38 2.92
N HIS A 100 4.32 -1.70 3.01
CA HIS A 100 4.03 -2.46 4.23
C HIS A 100 5.32 -2.61 5.05
N VAL A 101 5.43 -1.91 6.18
CA VAL A 101 6.63 -1.94 7.03
C VAL A 101 6.40 -2.88 8.20
N LEU A 102 7.09 -4.02 8.20
CA LEU A 102 7.18 -4.91 9.36
C LEU A 102 7.93 -4.18 10.48
N GLN A 103 7.25 -3.89 11.58
CA GLN A 103 7.77 -3.07 12.67
C GLN A 103 7.46 -3.70 14.03
N PRO A 104 8.43 -4.39 14.67
CA PRO A 104 8.21 -5.01 15.98
C PRO A 104 7.78 -4.01 17.06
N CYS A 105 6.85 -4.43 17.94
CA CYS A 105 6.41 -3.66 19.10
C CYS A 105 6.83 -4.35 20.42
N PRO A 106 8.02 -4.01 20.98
CA PRO A 106 8.55 -4.71 22.15
C PRO A 106 7.66 -4.58 23.40
N THR A 107 6.85 -3.53 23.49
CA THR A 107 5.97 -3.27 24.63
C THR A 107 4.77 -4.21 24.70
N TYR A 108 4.22 -4.67 23.57
CA TYR A 108 2.93 -5.39 23.55
C TYR A 108 2.91 -6.66 22.70
N ASN A 109 3.68 -6.75 21.61
CA ASN A 109 3.78 -7.94 20.77
C ASN A 109 5.13 -8.63 21.00
N ASP A 110 5.11 -9.66 21.83
CA ASP A 110 6.25 -10.50 22.21
C ASP A 110 6.39 -11.75 21.33
N LEU A 111 5.53 -11.93 20.32
CA LEU A 111 5.60 -13.05 19.37
C LEU A 111 6.50 -12.70 18.19
N HIS A 112 6.19 -11.60 17.50
CA HIS A 112 6.90 -11.18 16.29
C HIS A 112 7.93 -10.09 16.61
N THR A 113 8.96 -10.52 17.36
CA THR A 113 10.07 -9.67 17.78
C THR A 113 11.11 -9.48 16.67
N LYS A 114 12.14 -8.66 16.95
CA LYS A 114 13.30 -8.53 16.06
C LYS A 114 13.96 -9.88 15.79
N GLU A 115 14.16 -10.67 16.84
CA GLU A 115 14.80 -11.99 16.80
C GLU A 115 13.94 -13.01 16.04
N TRP A 116 12.62 -12.85 16.06
CA TRP A 116 11.72 -13.68 15.27
C TRP A 116 11.85 -13.36 13.78
N PHE A 117 11.80 -12.09 13.40
CA PHE A 117 11.87 -11.65 12.00
C PHE A 117 13.24 -11.84 11.36
N ALA A 118 14.33 -11.54 12.07
CA ALA A 118 15.68 -11.51 11.52
C ALA A 118 16.09 -12.76 10.72
N PRO A 119 15.87 -14.01 11.19
CA PRO A 119 16.22 -15.20 10.42
C PRO A 119 15.21 -15.56 9.31
N ARG A 120 14.04 -14.92 9.28
CA ARG A 120 12.94 -15.25 8.35
C ARG A 120 12.90 -14.34 7.14
N ILE A 121 13.43 -13.13 7.26
CA ILE A 121 13.35 -12.12 6.22
C ILE A 121 14.39 -12.39 5.13
N TYR A 122 13.94 -12.31 3.87
CA TYR A 122 14.80 -12.28 2.70
C TYR A 122 14.29 -11.25 1.70
N ARG A 123 15.15 -10.77 0.80
CA ARG A 123 14.77 -9.80 -0.23
C ARG A 123 14.49 -10.51 -1.55
N LEU A 124 13.31 -10.27 -2.11
CA LEU A 124 12.88 -10.87 -3.37
C LEU A 124 13.84 -10.57 -4.54
N GLN A 125 14.32 -9.33 -4.63
CA GLN A 125 15.20 -8.91 -5.72
C GLN A 125 16.55 -9.65 -5.70
N ASP A 126 17.02 -10.10 -4.53
CA ASP A 126 18.28 -10.84 -4.42
C ASP A 126 18.15 -12.26 -5.00
N GLU A 127 16.92 -12.76 -5.16
CA GLU A 127 16.59 -14.04 -5.79
C GLU A 127 16.14 -13.88 -7.26
N GLY A 128 16.28 -12.68 -7.85
CA GLY A 128 15.94 -12.43 -9.26
C GLY A 128 14.46 -12.20 -9.53
N TYR A 129 13.65 -11.90 -8.52
CA TYR A 129 12.23 -11.55 -8.70
C TYR A 129 12.06 -10.23 -9.47
N ASP A 130 11.29 -10.26 -10.56
CA ASP A 130 10.95 -9.09 -11.36
C ASP A 130 9.52 -8.57 -11.08
N PRO A 131 9.36 -7.44 -10.37
CA PRO A 131 8.06 -6.88 -10.04
C PRO A 131 7.40 -6.07 -11.17
N HIS A 132 8.12 -5.78 -12.26
CA HIS A 132 7.69 -4.79 -13.24
C HIS A 132 6.56 -5.34 -14.14
N VAL A 133 5.51 -4.55 -14.33
CA VAL A 133 4.36 -4.86 -15.19
C VAL A 133 4.16 -3.66 -16.13
N PRO A 134 4.67 -3.71 -17.36
CA PRO A 134 4.53 -2.60 -18.31
C PRO A 134 3.08 -2.44 -18.77
N GLU A 135 2.75 -1.25 -19.27
CA GLU A 135 1.46 -1.01 -19.90
C GLU A 135 1.25 -1.92 -21.12
N GLY A 136 0.05 -2.49 -21.26
CA GLY A 136 -0.29 -3.35 -22.41
C GLY A 136 0.33 -4.75 -22.39
N LEU A 137 0.84 -5.21 -21.23
CA LEU A 137 1.37 -6.57 -21.09
C LEU A 137 0.33 -7.62 -21.56
N PRO A 138 0.74 -8.63 -22.38
CA PRO A 138 -0.17 -9.67 -22.85
C PRO A 138 -0.89 -10.37 -21.68
N PRO A 139 -2.19 -10.72 -21.83
CA PRO A 139 -2.97 -11.31 -20.73
C PRO A 139 -2.32 -12.54 -20.08
N GLU A 140 -1.73 -13.44 -20.87
CA GLU A 140 -1.06 -14.64 -20.35
C GLU A 140 0.18 -14.31 -19.49
N GLU A 141 0.93 -13.27 -19.85
CA GLU A 141 2.08 -12.81 -19.08
C GLU A 141 1.66 -12.05 -17.82
N LEU A 142 0.58 -11.28 -17.91
CA LEU A 142 -0.03 -10.64 -16.76
C LEU A 142 -0.48 -11.68 -15.73
N ASP A 143 -1.21 -12.71 -16.16
CA ASP A 143 -1.67 -13.79 -15.27
C ASP A 143 -0.49 -14.47 -14.55
N LYS A 144 0.63 -14.71 -15.26
CA LYS A 144 1.85 -15.26 -14.66
C LYS A 144 2.43 -14.33 -13.59
N LYS A 145 2.52 -13.03 -13.86
CA LYS A 145 3.00 -12.04 -12.86
C LYS A 145 2.05 -11.92 -11.68
N MET A 146 0.73 -11.97 -11.90
CA MET A 146 -0.26 -11.96 -10.83
C MET A 146 -0.15 -13.20 -9.94
N ALA A 147 0.05 -14.38 -10.52
CA ALA A 147 0.27 -15.62 -9.78
C ALA A 147 1.55 -15.56 -8.93
N GLN A 148 2.66 -15.11 -9.52
CA GLN A 148 3.93 -14.92 -8.79
C GLN A 148 3.79 -13.92 -7.64
N PHE A 149 3.10 -12.81 -7.87
CA PHE A 149 2.79 -11.84 -6.82
C PHE A 149 2.00 -12.48 -5.68
N GLN A 150 0.92 -13.21 -5.99
CA GLN A 150 0.05 -13.83 -4.98
C GLN A 150 0.80 -14.86 -4.14
N GLU A 151 1.62 -15.70 -4.78
CA GLU A 151 2.47 -16.69 -4.10
C GLU A 151 3.41 -16.00 -3.11
N LYS A 152 4.20 -15.03 -3.56
CA LYS A 152 5.16 -14.31 -2.71
C LYS A 152 4.47 -13.47 -1.65
N ALA A 153 3.35 -12.83 -1.97
CA ALA A 153 2.59 -12.03 -1.00
C ALA A 153 2.01 -12.90 0.12
N ALA A 154 1.64 -14.15 -0.17
CA ALA A 154 1.10 -15.11 0.79
C ALA A 154 2.16 -15.81 1.64
N GLU A 155 3.43 -15.80 1.22
CA GLU A 155 4.53 -16.41 1.95
C GLU A 155 4.72 -15.76 3.34
N TRP A 156 4.55 -16.59 4.38
CA TRP A 156 4.66 -16.21 5.79
C TRP A 156 5.05 -17.43 6.63
N GLY A 157 5.77 -17.23 7.74
CA GLY A 157 6.22 -18.29 8.62
C GLY A 157 7.74 -18.39 8.59
N GLU A 158 8.29 -19.50 8.10
CA GLU A 158 9.75 -19.72 8.06
C GLU A 158 10.49 -18.76 7.15
N ARG A 159 9.82 -18.26 6.11
CA ARG A 159 10.34 -17.27 5.18
C ARG A 159 9.35 -16.15 5.00
N ILE A 160 9.85 -14.92 4.96
CA ILE A 160 9.05 -13.71 4.86
C ILE A 160 9.73 -12.81 3.82
N PRO A 161 9.15 -12.71 2.61
CA PRO A 161 9.73 -11.87 1.57
C PRO A 161 9.59 -10.40 1.93
N THR A 162 10.63 -9.65 1.58
CA THR A 162 10.71 -8.18 1.58
C THR A 162 11.20 -7.70 0.21
N GLY A 163 11.12 -6.40 -0.03
CA GLY A 163 11.38 -5.81 -1.33
C GLY A 163 10.09 -5.46 -2.06
N ILE A 164 10.19 -5.33 -3.38
CA ILE A 164 9.08 -4.90 -4.23
C ILE A 164 8.42 -6.13 -4.83
N PHE A 165 7.11 -6.20 -4.73
CA PHE A 165 6.29 -7.32 -5.17
C PHE A 165 5.58 -7.01 -6.48
N TRP A 166 5.16 -5.76 -6.68
CA TRP A 166 4.37 -5.33 -7.81
C TRP A 166 4.75 -3.91 -8.21
N LYS A 167 4.92 -3.65 -9.50
CA LYS A 167 5.21 -2.33 -10.07
C LYS A 167 4.60 -2.22 -11.47
N ALA A 168 3.32 -1.85 -11.50
CA ALA A 168 2.55 -1.67 -12.72
C ALA A 168 2.52 -0.22 -13.20
N GLU A 169 2.57 -0.05 -14.52
CA GLU A 169 2.38 1.23 -15.19
C GLU A 169 0.89 1.42 -15.50
N VAL A 170 0.25 2.34 -14.79
CA VAL A 170 -1.16 2.67 -14.95
C VAL A 170 -1.31 4.18 -14.79
N PRO A 171 -2.10 4.87 -15.64
CA PRO A 171 -2.31 6.30 -15.51
C PRO A 171 -2.78 6.71 -14.11
N THR A 172 -2.21 7.79 -13.58
CA THR A 172 -2.56 8.30 -12.26
C THR A 172 -3.96 8.91 -12.26
N PHE A 173 -4.49 9.26 -11.08
CA PHE A 173 -5.77 9.98 -11.00
C PHE A 173 -5.71 11.31 -11.75
N GLU A 174 -4.62 12.06 -11.56
CA GLU A 174 -4.36 13.38 -12.09
C GLU A 174 -4.22 13.35 -13.61
N GLU A 175 -3.60 12.31 -14.16
CA GLU A 175 -3.53 12.09 -15.61
C GLU A 175 -4.90 11.81 -16.20
N ARG A 176 -5.71 10.99 -15.54
CA ARG A 176 -7.09 10.70 -15.96
C ARG A 176 -8.00 11.93 -15.86
N LEU A 177 -7.77 12.80 -14.88
CA LEU A 177 -8.51 14.06 -14.75
C LEU A 177 -8.31 15.00 -15.94
N LYS A 178 -7.19 14.92 -16.66
CA LYS A 178 -6.94 15.76 -17.86
C LYS A 178 -8.00 15.58 -18.94
N ALA A 179 -8.66 14.42 -19.02
CA ALA A 179 -9.76 14.18 -19.96
C ALA A 179 -11.00 15.04 -19.66
N TYR A 180 -11.18 15.48 -18.41
CA TYR A 180 -12.33 16.27 -17.96
C TYR A 180 -11.94 17.72 -17.64
N LEU A 181 -10.73 17.92 -17.13
CA LEU A 181 -10.16 19.19 -16.73
C LEU A 181 -8.78 19.33 -17.41
N PRO A 182 -8.73 19.70 -18.70
CA PRO A 182 -7.48 19.72 -19.47
C PRO A 182 -6.39 20.59 -18.88
N ARG A 183 -6.79 21.66 -18.17
CA ARG A 183 -5.90 22.63 -17.52
C ARG A 183 -5.50 22.26 -16.09
N TYR A 184 -5.91 21.10 -15.58
CA TYR A 184 -5.65 20.71 -14.18
C TYR A 184 -4.16 20.70 -13.80
N PRO A 185 -3.23 20.23 -14.66
CA PRO A 185 -1.80 20.24 -14.34
C PRO A 185 -1.21 21.65 -14.20
N GLU A 186 -1.75 22.62 -14.95
CA GLU A 186 -1.27 24.01 -14.95
C GLU A 186 -2.01 24.88 -13.92
N VAL A 187 -3.29 24.61 -13.71
CA VAL A 187 -4.21 25.40 -12.87
C VAL A 187 -4.98 24.46 -11.95
N TYR A 188 -4.33 24.03 -10.86
CA TYR A 188 -4.96 23.22 -9.81
C TYR A 188 -5.55 24.10 -8.69
N PRO A 189 -6.57 23.64 -7.95
CA PRO A 189 -7.33 24.47 -6.99
C PRO A 189 -6.50 25.22 -5.95
N ALA A 190 -5.35 24.67 -5.53
CA ALA A 190 -4.48 25.31 -4.55
C ALA A 190 -3.75 26.56 -5.09
N LEU A 191 -3.70 26.78 -6.42
CA LEU A 191 -3.24 28.04 -7.01
C LEU A 191 -4.30 29.15 -6.92
N GLY A 192 -5.49 28.83 -6.42
CA GLY A 192 -6.60 29.78 -6.34
C GLY A 192 -7.20 30.09 -7.71
N GLN A 193 -8.09 31.07 -7.72
CA GLN A 193 -8.78 31.50 -8.94
C GLN A 193 -7.82 32.29 -9.83
N GLN A 194 -7.43 31.69 -10.96
CA GLN A 194 -6.57 32.35 -11.96
C GLN A 194 -7.38 33.17 -12.98
N GLU A 195 -8.67 32.86 -13.16
CA GLU A 195 -9.57 33.52 -14.09
C GLU A 195 -10.94 33.78 -13.44
N PRO A 196 -11.62 34.91 -13.72
CA PRO A 196 -12.97 35.16 -13.22
C PRO A 196 -13.94 34.06 -13.70
N LEU A 197 -14.82 33.62 -12.80
CA LEU A 197 -15.88 32.66 -13.11
C LEU A 197 -16.92 33.37 -13.97
N ASP A 198 -17.23 32.80 -15.14
CA ASP A 198 -18.29 33.31 -16.02
C ASP A 198 -19.68 32.92 -15.48
N LEU A 199 -20.07 33.57 -14.38
CA LEU A 199 -21.37 33.38 -13.76
C LEU A 199 -22.50 33.89 -14.66
N GLU A 200 -22.26 34.93 -15.46
CA GLU A 200 -23.27 35.46 -16.39
C GLU A 200 -23.57 34.48 -17.53
N GLY A 201 -22.53 33.87 -18.12
CA GLY A 201 -22.68 32.82 -19.13
C GLY A 201 -23.44 31.61 -18.59
N LEU A 202 -23.08 31.14 -17.39
CA LEU A 202 -23.80 30.08 -16.68
C LEU A 202 -25.27 30.46 -16.46
N LEU A 203 -25.55 31.66 -15.94
CA LEU A 203 -26.93 32.10 -15.71
C LEU A 203 -27.75 32.19 -17.00
N LYS A 204 -27.15 32.57 -18.13
CA LYS A 204 -27.81 32.57 -19.44
C LYS A 204 -28.14 31.15 -19.93
N GLU A 205 -27.30 30.16 -19.62
CA GLU A 205 -27.53 28.76 -19.98
C GLU A 205 -28.70 28.13 -19.19
N PHE A 206 -28.94 28.60 -17.96
CA PHE A 206 -30.02 28.13 -17.09
C PHE A 206 -31.31 28.97 -17.13
N ALA A 207 -31.31 30.13 -17.80
CA ALA A 207 -32.49 30.94 -18.00
C ALA A 207 -33.36 30.37 -19.13
N LEU A 208 -34.22 29.40 -18.78
CA LEU A 208 -35.42 29.02 -19.55
C LEU A 208 -36.49 30.11 -19.44
#